data_AF-A0A1V6F4Q1-F1
#
_entry.id   AF-A0A1V6F4Q1-F1
#
_cell.length_a   1.000
_cell.length_b   1.000
_cell.length_c   1.000
_cell.angle_alpha   90.00
_cell.angle_beta   90.00
_cell.angle_gamma   90.00
#
_symmetry.space_group_name_H-M   'P 1'
#
loop_
_entity.id
_entity.type
_entity.pdbx_description
1 polymer ?
#
loop_
_entity_poly.entity_id
_entity_poly.type
_entity_poly.pdbx_seq_one_letter_code
_entity_poly.pdbx_strand_id
1 'polypeptide(L)'
;MVLVTEWTGQLAGLRTDSRVLSAFFQSVTARTAGFNTMDIGTLSSATLFLTIVLMFLGASPGSTGGGIKTTTVVCLWAAVVTSLRNRPHVELHRRTIPTETVYKAFTVLCLSLGVVIVFTLVLLVTETKPFMDVLFETVSAFGTVGLSTGVTSELSSAGRIAIMMLMFIGRLGPLTVTYAMLPTHARVNYKYAEERIMIG
;
A
#
# COMPACT_ATOMS: atom_id res chain seq x y z
N MET A 1 17.60 -4.50 1.73
CA MET A 1 17.23 -4.50 0.30
C MET A 1 17.64 -3.21 -0.40
N VAL A 2 17.26 -2.02 0.09
CA VAL A 2 17.73 -0.73 -0.47
C VAL A 2 19.27 -0.63 -0.55
N LEU A 3 19.98 -1.11 0.48
CA LEU A 3 21.45 -1.17 0.46
C LEU A 3 22.03 -2.02 -0.70
N VAL A 4 21.30 -3.06 -1.12
CA VAL A 4 21.74 -4.00 -2.16
C VAL A 4 21.48 -3.40 -3.54
N THR A 5 20.32 -2.78 -3.74
CA THR A 5 19.94 -2.21 -5.04
C THR A 5 20.69 -0.91 -5.35
N GLU A 6 20.99 -0.10 -4.34
CA GLU A 6 21.69 1.19 -4.51
C GLU A 6 23.20 1.11 -4.27
N TRP A 7 23.78 -0.08 -4.04
CA TRP A 7 25.20 -0.23 -3.69
C TRP A 7 26.16 0.46 -4.67
N THR A 8 25.82 0.46 -5.96
CA THR A 8 26.57 1.10 -7.06
C THR A 8 25.92 2.39 -7.56
N GLY A 9 24.76 2.78 -7.01
CA GLY A 9 24.00 3.96 -7.41
C GLY A 9 24.30 5.16 -6.53
N GLN A 10 23.26 5.80 -6.00
CA GLN A 10 23.35 7.00 -5.16
C GLN A 10 24.18 6.80 -3.87
N LEU A 11 24.32 5.55 -3.40
CA LEU A 11 25.13 5.22 -2.22
C LEU A 11 26.64 5.07 -2.53
N ALA A 12 27.04 5.02 -3.80
CA ALA A 12 28.41 4.71 -4.22
C ALA A 12 29.47 5.69 -3.69
N GLY A 13 29.12 6.98 -3.56
CA GLY A 13 30.02 8.03 -3.07
C GLY A 13 30.11 8.17 -1.55
N LEU A 14 29.28 7.44 -0.79
CA LEU A 14 29.23 7.56 0.68
C LEU A 14 30.18 6.60 1.38
N ARG A 15 30.68 7.05 2.53
CA ARG A 15 31.45 6.25 3.48
C ARG A 15 30.60 5.08 4.00
N THR A 16 31.21 3.92 4.24
CA THR A 16 30.49 2.65 4.48
C THR A 16 29.51 2.71 5.66
N ASP A 17 29.85 3.46 6.70
CA ASP A 17 28.99 3.73 7.87
C ASP A 17 27.77 4.59 7.51
N SER A 18 27.99 5.70 6.78
CA SER A 18 26.90 6.54 6.27
C SER A 18 26.01 5.77 5.30
N ARG A 19 26.60 4.83 4.54
CA ARG A 19 25.87 3.99 3.58
C ARG A 19 24.83 3.09 4.24
N VAL A 20 25.23 2.40 5.32
CA VAL A 20 24.33 1.55 6.10
C VAL A 20 23.24 2.39 6.76
N LEU A 21 23.60 3.55 7.32
CA LEU A 21 22.64 4.45 7.96
C LEU A 21 21.61 4.99 6.97
N SER A 22 22.03 5.47 5.80
CA SER A 22 21.12 5.99 4.77
C SER A 22 20.18 4.91 4.24
N ALA A 23 20.68 3.69 4.00
CA ALA A 23 19.85 2.58 3.55
C ALA A 23 18.84 2.13 4.62
N PHE A 24 19.25 2.15 5.89
CA PHE A 24 18.36 1.87 7.01
C PHE A 24 17.28 2.94 7.15
N PHE A 25 17.69 4.22 7.12
CA PHE A 25 16.78 5.36 7.23
C PHE A 25 15.74 5.34 6.10
N GLN A 26 16.16 5.11 4.85
CA GLN A 26 15.25 5.01 3.71
C GLN A 26 14.22 3.89 3.88
N SER A 27 14.64 2.73 4.40
CA SER A 27 13.72 1.61 4.64
C SER A 27 12.71 1.89 5.76
N VAL A 28 13.07 2.70 6.76
CA VAL A 28 12.15 3.12 7.83
C VAL A 28 11.22 4.20 7.30
N THR A 29 11.74 5.19 6.60
CA THR A 29 10.99 6.30 6.04
C THR A 29 9.91 5.87 5.05
N ALA A 30 10.21 4.87 4.21
CA ALA A 30 9.24 4.29 3.27
C ALA A 30 7.96 3.80 3.97
N ARG A 31 8.02 3.47 5.27
CA ARG A 31 6.86 3.11 6.10
C ARG A 31 6.28 4.35 6.78
N THR A 32 5.85 5.32 5.98
CA THR A 32 5.00 6.48 6.37
C THR A 32 5.66 7.61 7.17
N ALA A 33 6.98 7.86 7.02
CA ALA A 33 7.65 9.00 7.69
C ALA A 33 7.87 10.24 6.81
N GLY A 34 8.11 10.05 5.50
CA GLY A 34 8.21 11.16 4.53
C GLY A 34 9.50 11.98 4.56
N PHE A 35 10.51 11.61 5.35
CA PHE A 35 11.78 12.33 5.41
C PHE A 35 12.80 11.88 4.34
N ASN A 36 13.19 12.80 3.46
CA ASN A 36 14.23 12.55 2.47
C ASN A 36 15.63 12.77 3.06
N THR A 37 16.45 11.72 3.09
CA THR A 37 17.91 11.82 3.28
C THR A 37 18.69 11.77 1.97
N MET A 38 18.01 11.40 0.87
CA MET A 38 18.57 11.22 -0.47
C MET A 38 17.53 11.66 -1.49
N ASP A 39 17.98 12.02 -2.70
CA ASP A 39 17.08 12.39 -3.79
C ASP A 39 16.40 11.14 -4.38
N ILE A 40 15.11 10.99 -4.08
CA ILE A 40 14.29 9.85 -4.50
C ILE A 40 14.16 9.77 -6.03
N GLY A 41 14.14 10.91 -6.72
CA GLY A 41 13.98 10.95 -8.18
C GLY A 41 15.16 10.35 -8.95
N THR A 42 16.30 10.18 -8.28
CA THR A 42 17.53 9.64 -8.88
C THR A 42 17.80 8.18 -8.51
N LEU A 43 16.92 7.56 -7.73
CA LEU A 43 17.05 6.15 -7.34
C LEU A 43 16.78 5.24 -8.54
N SER A 44 17.38 4.05 -8.53
CA SER A 44 17.11 3.04 -9.56
C SER A 44 15.64 2.62 -9.56
N SER A 45 15.12 2.25 -10.72
CA SER A 45 13.72 1.78 -10.86
C SER A 45 13.43 0.57 -9.97
N ALA A 46 14.43 -0.29 -9.72
CA ALA A 46 14.29 -1.41 -8.79
C ALA A 46 14.06 -0.94 -7.34
N THR A 47 14.80 0.07 -6.89
CA THR A 47 14.63 0.67 -5.55
C THR A 47 13.29 1.40 -5.44
N LEU A 48 12.90 2.15 -6.47
CA LEU A 48 11.59 2.82 -6.51
C LEU A 48 10.46 1.79 -6.41
N PHE A 49 10.51 0.71 -7.18
CA PHE A 49 9.49 -0.34 -7.16
C PHE A 49 9.36 -0.99 -5.79
N LEU A 50 10.50 -1.32 -5.19
CA LEU A 50 10.53 -1.90 -3.85
C LEU A 50 9.97 -0.92 -2.81
N THR A 51 10.30 0.36 -2.93
CA THR A 51 9.79 1.41 -2.05
C THR A 51 8.27 1.54 -2.18
N ILE A 52 7.72 1.49 -3.39
CA ILE A 52 6.27 1.47 -3.65
C ILE A 52 5.60 0.31 -2.89
N VAL A 53 6.15 -0.91 -2.99
CA VAL A 53 5.61 -2.07 -2.27
C VAL A 53 5.63 -1.84 -0.75
N LEU A 54 6.74 -1.30 -0.22
CA LEU A 54 6.85 -0.98 1.21
C LEU A 54 5.88 0.12 1.66
N MET A 55 5.62 1.12 0.83
CA MET A 55 4.69 2.22 1.12
C MET A 55 3.24 1.72 1.15
N PHE A 56 2.92 0.78 0.26
CA PHE A 56 1.60 0.15 0.21
C PHE A 56 1.35 -0.74 1.46
N LEU A 57 2.36 -1.50 1.87
CA LEU A 57 2.39 -2.26 3.13
C LEU A 57 2.78 -1.32 4.29
N GLY A 58 1.88 -0.40 4.62
CA GLY A 58 2.11 0.71 5.55
C GLY A 58 2.34 0.32 7.01
N ALA A 59 1.81 1.14 7.93
CA ALA A 59 2.11 1.00 9.36
C ALA A 59 1.21 -0.02 10.09
N SER A 60 1.53 -0.31 11.35
CA SER A 60 0.69 -1.15 12.21
C SER A 60 -0.65 -0.51 12.57
N PRO A 61 -1.66 -1.29 13.01
CA PRO A 61 -2.94 -0.75 13.47
C PRO A 61 -2.79 0.21 14.65
N GLY A 62 -3.72 1.15 14.79
CA GLY A 62 -3.67 2.18 15.84
C GLY A 62 -2.53 3.20 15.67
N SER A 63 -1.74 3.10 14.60
CA SER A 63 -0.67 4.05 14.27
C SER A 63 -1.19 5.26 13.49
N THR A 64 -0.31 6.26 13.38
CA THR A 64 -0.47 7.45 12.54
C THR A 64 -0.05 7.22 11.08
N GLY A 65 0.43 6.05 10.67
CA GLY A 65 0.74 5.77 9.26
C GLY A 65 -0.48 5.34 8.44
N GLY A 66 -0.53 5.68 7.15
CA GLY A 66 -1.59 5.23 6.22
C GLY A 66 -1.29 3.88 5.55
N GLY A 67 -1.94 3.63 4.42
CA GLY A 67 -1.78 2.41 3.62
C GLY A 67 -2.45 1.17 4.22
N ILE A 68 -2.15 0.01 3.64
CA ILE A 68 -2.66 -1.27 4.17
C ILE A 68 -1.87 -1.62 5.43
N LYS A 69 -2.61 -1.82 6.52
CA LYS A 69 -2.01 -2.14 7.81
C LYS A 69 -1.28 -3.48 7.77
N THR A 70 -0.16 -3.57 8.49
CA THR A 70 0.65 -4.80 8.59
C THR A 70 -0.15 -6.00 9.07
N THR A 71 -1.14 -5.81 9.94
CA THR A 71 -2.01 -6.91 10.40
C THR A 71 -2.94 -7.45 9.32
N THR A 72 -3.37 -6.61 8.37
CA THR A 72 -4.16 -7.06 7.21
C THR A 72 -3.32 -8.01 6.36
N VAL A 73 -2.06 -7.63 6.13
CA VAL A 73 -1.08 -8.43 5.38
C VAL A 73 -0.82 -9.77 6.09
N VAL A 74 -0.57 -9.73 7.40
CA VAL A 74 -0.33 -10.95 8.20
C VAL A 74 -1.57 -11.85 8.24
N CYS A 75 -2.77 -11.29 8.37
CA CYS A 75 -4.03 -12.04 8.36
C CYS A 75 -4.23 -12.78 7.02
N LEU A 76 -4.02 -12.08 5.90
CA LEU A 76 -4.13 -12.67 4.56
C LEU A 76 -3.03 -13.69 4.30
N TRP A 77 -1.79 -13.42 4.72
CA TRP A 77 -0.71 -14.38 4.64
C TRP A 77 -1.02 -15.66 5.43
N ALA A 78 -1.53 -15.54 6.66
CA ALA A 78 -1.96 -16.68 7.45
C ALA A 78 -3.09 -17.46 6.77
N ALA A 79 -4.04 -16.77 6.13
CA ALA A 79 -5.11 -17.41 5.37
C ALA A 79 -4.57 -18.21 4.17
N VAL A 80 -3.63 -17.65 3.41
CA VAL A 80 -2.97 -18.34 2.29
C VAL A 80 -2.22 -19.59 2.78
N VAL A 81 -1.41 -19.47 3.83
CA VAL A 81 -0.66 -20.60 4.40
C VAL A 81 -1.59 -21.69 4.93
N THR A 82 -2.71 -21.30 5.55
CA THR A 82 -3.72 -22.22 6.06
C THR A 82 -4.41 -22.97 4.93
N SER A 83 -4.77 -22.27 3.85
CA SER A 83 -5.37 -22.84 2.64
C SER A 83 -4.41 -23.86 1.98
N LEU A 84 -3.14 -23.50 1.81
CA LEU A 84 -2.11 -24.41 1.28
C LEU A 84 -1.89 -25.65 2.17
N ARG A 85 -2.15 -25.55 3.47
CA ARG A 85 -2.07 -26.66 4.43
C ARG A 85 -3.39 -27.43 4.59
N ASN A 86 -4.43 -27.09 3.83
CA ASN A 86 -5.77 -27.67 3.93
C ASN A 86 -6.33 -27.71 5.37
N ARG A 87 -6.06 -26.66 6.16
CA ARG A 87 -6.63 -26.53 7.51
C ARG A 87 -7.97 -25.79 7.44
N PRO A 88 -8.97 -26.20 8.25
CA PRO A 88 -10.30 -25.62 8.15
C PRO A 88 -10.37 -24.20 8.74
N HIS A 89 -9.42 -23.81 9.59
CA HIS A 89 -9.46 -22.56 10.36
C HIS A 89 -8.13 -21.82 10.23
N VAL A 90 -8.20 -20.50 10.02
CA VAL A 90 -7.00 -19.65 9.95
C VAL A 90 -6.46 -19.46 11.36
N GLU A 91 -5.23 -19.92 11.59
CA GLU A 91 -4.59 -19.92 12.90
C GLU A 91 -3.32 -19.07 12.89
N LEU A 92 -3.13 -18.27 13.93
CA LEU A 92 -1.91 -17.49 14.18
C LEU A 92 -1.55 -17.53 15.66
N HIS A 93 -0.30 -17.85 16.01
CA HIS A 93 0.17 -17.95 17.40
C HIS A 93 -0.74 -18.80 18.32
N ARG A 94 -1.25 -19.94 17.81
CA ARG A 94 -2.18 -20.84 18.53
C ARG A 94 -3.53 -20.18 18.88
N ARG A 95 -3.96 -19.19 18.11
CA ARG A 95 -5.29 -18.58 18.19
C ARG A 95 -5.96 -18.60 16.83
N THR A 96 -7.27 -18.80 16.81
CA THR A 96 -8.08 -18.81 15.59
C THR A 96 -8.53 -17.39 15.23
N ILE A 97 -8.37 -17.02 13.96
CA ILE A 97 -8.85 -15.76 13.42
C ILE A 97 -10.28 -15.97 12.89
N PRO A 98 -11.27 -15.14 13.29
CA PRO A 98 -12.62 -15.22 12.76
C PRO A 98 -12.65 -15.04 11.24
N THR A 99 -13.47 -15.83 10.55
CA THR A 99 -13.63 -15.75 9.09
C THR A 99 -14.07 -14.36 8.63
N GLU A 100 -14.92 -13.69 9.40
CA GLU A 100 -15.32 -12.29 9.14
C GLU A 100 -14.13 -11.33 9.07
N THR A 101 -13.11 -11.52 9.91
CA THR A 101 -11.89 -10.71 9.92
C THR A 101 -11.06 -10.96 8.68
N VAL A 102 -11.00 -12.21 8.20
CA VAL A 102 -10.31 -12.58 6.96
C VAL A 102 -10.99 -11.95 5.75
N TYR A 103 -12.32 -12.03 5.67
CA TYR A 103 -13.09 -11.38 4.59
C TYR A 103 -12.92 -9.86 4.62
N LYS A 104 -13.00 -9.22 5.80
CA LYS A 104 -12.74 -7.78 5.93
C LYS A 104 -11.33 -7.41 5.45
N ALA A 105 -10.31 -8.19 5.84
CA ALA A 105 -8.94 -7.97 5.40
C ALA A 105 -8.79 -8.08 3.87
N PHE A 106 -9.46 -9.05 3.26
CA PHE A 106 -9.49 -9.23 1.81
C PHE A 106 -10.19 -8.06 1.11
N THR A 107 -11.34 -7.61 1.64
CA THR A 107 -12.06 -6.44 1.12
C THR A 107 -11.18 -5.18 1.18
N VAL A 108 -10.46 -4.93 2.28
CA VAL A 108 -9.51 -3.81 2.38
C VAL A 108 -8.47 -3.90 1.27
N LEU A 109 -7.87 -5.08 1.05
CA LEU A 109 -6.84 -5.27 0.03
C LEU A 109 -7.38 -4.95 -1.36
N CYS A 110 -8.52 -5.55 -1.74
CA CYS A 110 -9.12 -5.34 -3.05
C CYS A 110 -9.51 -3.88 -3.28
N LEU A 111 -10.14 -3.23 -2.30
CA LEU A 111 -10.52 -1.81 -2.40
C LEU A 111 -9.29 -0.90 -2.51
N SER A 112 -8.26 -1.16 -1.71
CA SER A 112 -7.01 -0.37 -1.74
C SER A 112 -6.32 -0.47 -3.10
N LEU A 113 -6.19 -1.69 -3.63
CA LEU A 113 -5.63 -1.94 -4.96
C LEU A 113 -6.47 -1.26 -6.04
N GLY A 114 -7.80 -1.42 -5.99
CA GLY A 114 -8.70 -0.79 -6.95
C GLY A 114 -8.58 0.74 -6.95
N VAL A 115 -8.54 1.36 -5.78
CA VAL A 115 -8.36 2.82 -5.64
C VAL A 115 -7.01 3.26 -6.22
N VAL A 116 -5.90 2.60 -5.87
CA VAL A 116 -4.58 2.93 -6.41
C VAL A 116 -4.57 2.80 -7.93
N ILE A 117 -5.10 1.71 -8.49
CA ILE A 117 -5.15 1.49 -9.94
C ILE A 117 -5.95 2.58 -10.64
N VAL A 118 -7.16 2.88 -10.16
CA VAL A 118 -8.03 3.91 -10.75
C VAL A 118 -7.35 5.28 -10.73
N PHE A 119 -6.77 5.68 -9.60
CA PHE A 119 -6.13 6.99 -9.50
C PHE A 119 -4.82 7.07 -10.29
N THR A 120 -4.03 6.00 -10.37
CA THR A 120 -2.86 5.94 -11.26
C THR A 120 -3.29 6.11 -12.72
N LEU A 121 -4.38 5.45 -13.16
CA LEU A 121 -4.90 5.63 -14.52
C LEU A 121 -5.36 7.06 -14.79
N VAL A 122 -6.10 7.67 -13.85
CA VAL A 122 -6.51 9.07 -13.96
C VAL A 122 -5.29 9.98 -14.11
N LEU A 123 -4.27 9.80 -13.26
CA LEU A 123 -3.06 10.62 -13.30
C LEU A 123 -2.24 10.41 -14.58
N LEU A 124 -2.17 9.18 -15.12
CA LEU A 124 -1.50 8.90 -16.40
C LEU A 124 -2.18 9.58 -17.59
N VAL A 125 -3.50 9.78 -17.52
CA VAL A 125 -4.26 10.48 -18.56
C VAL A 125 -4.12 11.99 -18.42
N THR A 126 -4.04 12.51 -17.19
CA THR A 126 -3.95 13.96 -16.94
C THR A 126 -2.54 14.51 -17.00
N GLU A 127 -1.51 13.70 -16.67
CA GLU A 127 -0.12 14.14 -16.54
C GLU A 127 0.78 13.44 -17.57
N THR A 128 1.67 14.21 -18.21
CA THR A 128 2.68 13.69 -19.15
C THR A 128 3.95 13.28 -18.42
N LYS A 129 3.85 12.31 -17.52
CA LYS A 129 4.96 11.83 -16.66
C LYS A 129 5.21 10.33 -16.83
N PRO A 130 6.44 9.84 -16.53
CA PRO A 130 6.74 8.41 -16.58
C PRO A 130 5.84 7.60 -15.65
N PHE A 131 5.47 6.39 -16.08
CA PHE A 131 4.61 5.49 -15.30
C PHE A 131 5.12 5.25 -13.88
N MET A 132 6.44 5.05 -13.74
CA MET A 132 7.06 4.75 -12.46
C MET A 132 6.85 5.88 -11.44
N ASP A 133 6.98 7.13 -11.90
CA ASP A 133 6.82 8.31 -11.06
C ASP A 133 5.36 8.51 -10.67
N VAL A 134 4.44 8.35 -11.63
CA VAL A 134 3.00 8.47 -11.35
C VAL A 134 2.54 7.40 -10.36
N LEU A 135 2.98 6.15 -10.53
CA LEU A 135 2.68 5.08 -9.59
C LEU A 135 3.27 5.37 -8.20
N PHE A 136 4.50 5.89 -8.14
CA PHE A 136 5.16 6.27 -6.90
C PHE A 136 4.36 7.34 -6.14
N GLU A 137 3.99 8.42 -6.82
CA GLU A 137 3.16 9.50 -6.26
C GLU A 137 1.79 8.98 -5.79
N THR A 138 1.14 8.15 -6.60
CA THR A 138 -0.17 7.56 -6.26
C THR A 138 -0.07 6.75 -4.98
N VAL A 139 0.88 5.81 -4.90
CA VAL A 139 1.03 4.95 -3.72
C VAL A 139 1.52 5.74 -2.51
N SER A 140 2.35 6.76 -2.71
CA SER A 140 2.77 7.67 -1.64
C SER A 140 1.60 8.45 -1.04
N ALA A 141 0.73 8.99 -1.89
CA ALA A 141 -0.46 9.72 -1.46
C ALA A 141 -1.46 8.78 -0.77
N PHE A 142 -1.74 7.60 -1.33
CA PHE A 142 -2.61 6.60 -0.69
C PHE A 142 -2.04 6.09 0.64
N GLY A 143 -0.73 5.84 0.70
CA GLY A 143 -0.04 5.45 1.92
C GLY A 143 0.10 6.60 2.92
N THR A 144 -0.21 7.84 2.53
CA THR A 144 0.12 9.07 3.26
C THR A 144 1.58 9.10 3.71
N VAL A 145 2.48 8.66 2.83
CA VAL A 145 3.90 8.50 3.15
C VAL A 145 4.66 9.81 3.05
N GLY A 146 4.34 10.63 2.04
CA GLY A 146 4.95 11.95 1.87
C GLY A 146 6.29 11.95 1.13
N LEU A 147 6.71 10.82 0.56
CA LEU A 147 7.84 10.79 -0.38
C LEU A 147 7.37 11.18 -1.79
N SER A 148 8.26 11.78 -2.57
CA SER A 148 8.00 12.18 -3.95
C SER A 148 9.24 11.96 -4.79
N THR A 149 9.07 11.63 -6.08
CA THR A 149 10.15 11.63 -7.08
C THR A 149 10.41 13.02 -7.65
N GLY A 150 9.71 14.06 -7.17
CA GLY A 150 9.77 15.43 -7.67
C GLY A 150 8.57 15.82 -8.54
N VAL A 151 7.67 14.89 -8.83
CA VAL A 151 6.50 15.16 -9.68
C VAL A 151 5.44 16.01 -8.97
N THR A 152 5.35 15.96 -7.63
CA THR A 152 4.29 16.63 -6.87
C THR A 152 4.18 18.14 -7.15
N SER A 153 5.31 18.84 -7.32
CA SER A 153 5.33 20.30 -7.59
C SER A 153 4.79 20.66 -8.97
N GLU A 154 4.89 19.74 -9.93
CA GLU A 154 4.58 19.96 -11.34
C GLU A 154 3.19 19.43 -11.74
N LEU A 155 2.45 18.84 -10.80
CA LEU A 155 1.09 18.35 -11.03
C LEU A 155 0.16 19.45 -11.53
N SER A 156 -0.65 19.12 -12.53
CA SER A 156 -1.77 19.96 -12.99
C SER A 156 -2.81 20.16 -11.88
N SER A 157 -3.70 21.14 -12.05
CA SER A 157 -4.80 21.37 -11.11
C SER A 157 -5.67 20.12 -10.91
N ALA A 158 -5.92 19.35 -11.97
CA ALA A 158 -6.68 18.11 -11.91
C ALA A 158 -5.90 17.01 -11.13
N GLY A 159 -4.61 16.86 -11.40
CA GLY A 159 -3.75 15.90 -10.70
C GLY A 159 -3.62 16.19 -9.21
N ARG A 160 -3.54 17.47 -8.83
CA ARG A 160 -3.53 17.89 -7.42
C ARG A 160 -4.81 17.49 -6.68
N ILE A 161 -5.98 17.70 -7.30
CA ILE A 161 -7.26 17.30 -6.72
C ILE A 161 -7.33 15.78 -6.55
N ALA A 162 -6.87 15.02 -7.55
CA ALA A 162 -6.81 13.56 -7.47
C ALA A 162 -5.92 13.10 -6.30
N ILE A 163 -4.72 13.66 -6.16
CA ILE A 163 -3.80 13.36 -5.05
C ILE A 163 -4.40 13.74 -3.69
N MET A 164 -5.07 14.89 -3.56
CA MET A 164 -5.74 15.31 -2.32
C MET A 164 -6.83 14.31 -1.89
N MET A 165 -7.68 13.88 -2.84
CA MET A 165 -8.68 12.86 -2.57
C MET A 165 -8.03 11.53 -2.14
N LEU A 166 -6.93 11.16 -2.79
CA LEU A 166 -6.22 9.92 -2.49
C LEU A 166 -5.60 9.93 -1.09
N MET A 167 -5.02 11.05 -0.66
CA MET A 167 -4.53 11.24 0.71
C MET A 167 -5.65 11.10 1.74
N PHE A 168 -6.83 11.67 1.46
CA PHE A 168 -7.98 11.58 2.35
C PHE A 168 -8.51 10.15 2.47
N ILE A 169 -8.67 9.44 1.35
CA ILE A 169 -9.08 8.03 1.33
C ILE A 169 -8.05 7.15 2.05
N GLY A 170 -6.77 7.37 1.76
CA GLY A 170 -5.65 6.68 2.39
C GLY A 170 -5.63 6.84 3.91
N ARG A 171 -5.97 8.04 4.41
CA ARG A 171 -5.99 8.34 5.84
C ARG A 171 -7.20 7.76 6.57
N LEU A 172 -8.40 7.92 6.01
CA LEU A 172 -9.64 7.40 6.61
C LEU A 172 -9.72 5.87 6.56
N GLY A 173 -9.02 5.28 5.60
CA GLY A 173 -9.08 3.85 5.31
C GLY A 173 -10.20 3.55 4.30
N PRO A 174 -9.92 2.73 3.27
CA PRO A 174 -10.88 2.50 2.17
C PRO A 174 -12.20 1.91 2.65
N LEU A 175 -12.20 1.02 3.65
CA LEU A 175 -13.43 0.47 4.22
C LEU A 175 -14.32 1.55 4.84
N THR A 176 -13.76 2.52 5.56
CA THR A 176 -14.52 3.59 6.20
C THR A 176 -15.22 4.46 5.17
N VAL A 177 -14.52 4.78 4.07
CA VAL A 177 -15.08 5.53 2.95
C VAL A 177 -16.20 4.75 2.27
N THR A 178 -15.98 3.46 2.02
CA THR A 178 -17.01 2.59 1.42
C THR A 178 -18.25 2.48 2.32
N TYR A 179 -18.08 2.29 3.64
CA TYR A 179 -19.22 2.23 4.57
C TYR A 179 -19.96 3.56 4.69
N ALA A 180 -19.29 4.70 4.54
CA ALA A 180 -19.94 6.00 4.54
C ALA A 180 -20.75 6.26 3.24
N MET A 181 -20.32 5.68 2.12
CA MET A 181 -20.96 5.87 0.81
C MET A 181 -22.08 4.86 0.54
N LEU A 182 -22.01 3.65 1.10
CA LEU A 182 -23.01 2.62 0.85
C LEU A 182 -24.17 2.71 1.87
N PRO A 183 -25.44 2.64 1.42
CA PRO A 183 -26.57 2.55 2.31
C PRO A 183 -26.51 1.24 3.13
N THR A 184 -26.73 1.34 4.44
CA THR A 184 -26.78 0.18 5.33
C THR A 184 -27.98 -0.69 4.95
N HIS A 185 -27.74 -1.80 4.25
CA HIS A 185 -28.78 -2.78 4.00
C HIS A 185 -29.13 -3.52 5.30
N ALA A 186 -30.43 -3.73 5.54
CA ALA A 186 -30.93 -4.53 6.64
C ALA A 186 -30.36 -5.95 6.58
N ARG A 187 -30.08 -6.55 7.74
CA ARG A 187 -29.63 -7.94 7.82
C ARG A 187 -30.70 -8.84 7.19
N VAL A 188 -30.32 -9.54 6.14
CA VAL A 188 -31.20 -10.46 5.43
C VAL A 188 -31.09 -11.84 6.10
N ASN A 189 -32.20 -12.34 6.64
CA ASN A 189 -32.24 -13.61 7.38
C ASN A 189 -32.56 -14.84 6.50
N TYR A 190 -32.37 -14.76 5.18
CA TYR A 190 -32.48 -15.91 4.28
C TYR A 190 -31.14 -16.13 3.57
N LYS A 191 -30.86 -17.39 3.21
CA LYS A 191 -29.66 -17.80 2.46
C LYS A 191 -30.12 -18.46 1.15
N TYR A 192 -29.51 -18.05 0.03
CA TYR A 192 -29.75 -18.69 -1.27
C TYR A 192 -29.13 -20.10 -1.31
N ALA A 193 -29.57 -20.92 -2.27
CA ALA A 193 -29.01 -22.25 -2.49
C ALA A 193 -27.51 -22.17 -2.81
N GLU A 194 -26.74 -23.13 -2.30
CA GLU A 194 -25.29 -23.17 -2.50
C GLU A 194 -24.97 -23.68 -3.91
N GLU A 195 -24.19 -22.90 -4.67
CA GLU A 195 -23.67 -23.30 -5.96
C GLU A 195 -22.16 -23.51 -5.87
N ARG A 196 -21.67 -24.63 -6.41
CA ARG A 196 -20.24 -24.93 -6.45
C ARG A 196 -19.65 -24.37 -7.74
N ILE A 197 -19.12 -23.16 -7.66
CA ILE A 197 -18.37 -22.55 -8.76
C ILE A 197 -16.94 -23.08 -8.72
N MET A 198 -16.47 -23.69 -9.81
CA MET A 198 -15.07 -24.08 -9.93
C MET A 198 -14.19 -22.83 -10.00
N ILE A 199 -13.26 -22.73 -9.06
CA ILE A 199 -12.17 -21.76 -9.05
C ILE A 199 -10.91 -22.62 -9.19
N GLY A 200 -10.07 -22.29 -10.18
CA GLY A 200 -8.92 -23.12 -10.60
C GLY A 200 -7.95 -23.52 -9.50
#